data_AF-A0A369KX89-F1
#
_entry.id   AF-A0A369KX89-F1
#
_cell.length_a   1.000
_cell.length_b   1.000
_cell.length_c   1.000
_cell.angle_alpha   90.00
_cell.angle_beta   90.00
_cell.angle_gamma   90.00
#
_symmetry.space_group_name_H-M   'P 1'
#
loop_
_entity.id
_entity.type
_entity.pdbx_description
1 polymer ?
#
loop_
_entity_poly.entity_id
_entity_poly.type
_entity_poly.pdbx_seq_one_letter_code
_entity_poly.pdbx_strand_id
1 'polypeptide(L)'
;MNSLEQIFKLSLYAYINYLNLKSNHIKQLNEKEFYNIIINNFNKYDDFFNNTKICPQLINTFLSQTQILCEYEAMTFMPDDIIDEYNDTKLNIEKTIDKIIYEISLQKHLKQENLNLLDRRLFIGFVNTFKEWTEDIKFFKNNDNDKFLLLQESPLISLCLF
;
A
#
# COMPACT_ATOMS: atom_id res chain seq x y z
N MET A 1 11.45 -10.04 -12.71
CA MET A 1 10.88 -8.76 -12.24
C MET A 1 9.47 -9.08 -11.81
N ASN A 2 9.08 -8.75 -10.58
CA ASN A 2 7.64 -8.80 -10.26
C ASN A 2 6.98 -7.62 -10.94
N SER A 3 5.75 -7.82 -11.38
CA SER A 3 5.01 -6.73 -11.98
C SER A 3 4.66 -5.72 -10.88
N LEU A 4 4.66 -4.43 -11.22
CA LEU A 4 4.18 -3.34 -10.34
C LEU A 4 2.79 -3.65 -9.76
N GLU A 5 1.98 -4.41 -10.51
CA GLU A 5 0.71 -4.96 -10.08
C GLU A 5 0.81 -5.87 -8.85
N GLN A 6 1.83 -6.73 -8.75
CA GLN A 6 2.01 -7.61 -7.60
C GLN A 6 2.37 -6.82 -6.33
N ILE A 7 3.28 -5.85 -6.45
CA ILE A 7 3.64 -4.94 -5.35
C ILE A 7 2.38 -4.23 -4.86
N PHE A 8 1.63 -3.63 -5.79
CA PHE A 8 0.39 -2.94 -5.48
C PHE A 8 -0.62 -3.84 -4.75
N LYS A 9 -0.86 -5.05 -5.26
CA LYS A 9 -1.79 -6.02 -4.66
C LYS A 9 -1.36 -6.43 -3.26
N LEU A 10 -0.06 -6.65 -3.03
CA LEU A 10 0.47 -6.99 -1.70
C LEU A 10 0.34 -5.83 -0.71
N SER A 11 0.68 -4.61 -1.11
CA SER A 11 0.53 -3.42 -0.26
C SER A 11 -0.92 -3.18 0.11
N LEU A 12 -1.82 -3.31 -0.87
CA LEU A 12 -3.25 -3.20 -0.67
C LEU A 12 -3.78 -4.28 0.29
N TYR A 13 -3.34 -5.53 0.13
CA TYR A 13 -3.70 -6.63 1.00
C TYR A 13 -3.26 -6.40 2.47
N ALA A 14 -2.02 -5.96 2.67
CA ALA A 14 -1.51 -5.64 4.00
C ALA A 14 -2.31 -4.51 4.64
N TYR A 15 -2.61 -3.46 3.87
CA TYR A 15 -3.41 -2.33 4.30
C TYR A 15 -4.84 -2.70 4.70
N ILE A 16 -5.50 -3.58 3.94
CA ILE A 16 -6.82 -4.13 4.27
C ILE A 16 -6.81 -4.87 5.61
N ASN A 17 -5.79 -5.70 5.85
CA ASN A 17 -5.65 -6.40 7.12
C ASN A 17 -5.45 -5.41 8.27
N TYR A 18 -4.66 -4.36 8.06
CA TYR A 18 -4.51 -3.28 9.04
C TYR A 18 -5.86 -2.63 9.42
N LEU A 19 -6.68 -2.26 8.42
CA LEU A 19 -8.00 -1.66 8.67
C LEU A 19 -8.93 -2.60 9.44
N ASN A 20 -8.96 -3.89 9.07
CA ASN A 20 -9.74 -4.90 9.78
C ASN A 20 -9.32 -5.07 11.25
N LEU A 21 -8.03 -4.90 11.56
CA LEU A 21 -7.55 -5.01 12.94
C LEU A 21 -7.88 -3.76 13.76
N LYS A 22 -7.77 -2.58 13.13
CA LYS A 22 -8.18 -1.28 13.69
C LYS A 22 -9.67 -1.26 14.02
N SER A 23 -10.53 -1.74 13.12
CA SER A 23 -11.99 -1.77 13.31
C SER A 23 -12.45 -2.75 14.38
N ASN A 24 -11.71 -3.85 14.59
CA ASN A 24 -11.98 -4.81 15.66
C ASN A 24 -11.46 -4.38 17.05
N HIS A 25 -10.99 -3.13 17.21
CA HIS A 25 -10.40 -2.61 18.45
C HIS A 25 -9.31 -3.49 19.04
N ILE A 26 -8.58 -4.23 18.19
CA ILE A 26 -7.44 -5.02 18.65
C ILE A 26 -6.37 -4.03 19.10
N LYS A 27 -6.03 -4.09 20.39
CA LYS A 27 -4.95 -3.31 21.01
C LYS A 27 -3.66 -3.47 20.20
N GLN A 28 -2.88 -2.38 20.10
CA GLN A 28 -1.49 -2.33 19.62
C GLN A 28 -0.90 -3.73 19.40
N LEU A 29 -0.96 -4.18 18.15
CA LEU A 29 -0.27 -5.39 17.73
C LEU A 29 1.18 -5.03 17.60
N ASN A 30 2.07 -5.86 18.14
CA ASN A 30 3.46 -5.73 17.75
C ASN A 30 3.66 -6.25 16.32
N GLU A 31 4.77 -5.87 15.75
CA GLU A 31 5.22 -6.15 14.38
C GLU A 31 5.10 -7.64 14.02
N LYS A 32 5.49 -8.50 14.95
CA LYS A 32 5.49 -9.95 14.77
C LYS A 32 4.07 -10.52 14.75
N GLU A 33 3.18 -9.98 15.56
CA GLU A 33 1.77 -10.40 15.59
C GLU A 33 1.05 -9.99 14.31
N PHE A 34 1.25 -8.74 13.85
CA PHE A 34 0.68 -8.28 12.60
C PHE A 34 1.22 -9.07 11.40
N TYR A 35 2.53 -9.34 11.38
CA TYR A 35 3.16 -10.21 10.40
C TYR A 35 2.52 -11.60 10.35
N ASN A 36 2.38 -12.26 11.51
CA ASN A 36 1.76 -13.57 11.57
C ASN A 36 0.30 -13.55 11.10
N ILE A 37 -0.44 -12.48 11.36
CA ILE A 37 -1.81 -12.31 10.88
C ILE A 37 -1.84 -12.20 9.34
N ILE A 38 -0.99 -11.35 8.76
CA ILE A 38 -0.87 -11.20 7.29
C ILE A 38 -0.54 -12.56 6.66
N ILE A 39 0.48 -13.27 7.18
CA ILE A 39 0.91 -14.55 6.62
C ILE A 39 -0.16 -15.65 6.79
N ASN A 40 -0.77 -15.75 7.98
CA ASN A 40 -1.81 -16.76 8.23
C ASN A 40 -3.07 -16.49 7.40
N ASN A 41 -3.35 -15.24 7.09
CA ASN A 41 -4.45 -14.87 6.22
C ASN A 41 -4.06 -14.92 4.73
N PHE A 42 -2.78 -15.00 4.37
CA PHE A 42 -2.33 -14.96 2.97
C PHE A 42 -3.00 -16.06 2.15
N ASN A 43 -2.99 -17.29 2.68
CA ASN A 43 -3.64 -18.46 2.06
C ASN A 43 -5.17 -18.35 1.97
N LYS A 44 -5.81 -17.47 2.76
CA LYS A 44 -7.26 -17.25 2.71
C LYS A 44 -7.69 -16.28 1.60
N TYR A 45 -6.75 -15.54 1.03
CA TYR A 45 -6.98 -14.53 0.00
C TYR A 45 -6.28 -14.87 -1.31
N ASP A 46 -6.00 -16.14 -1.56
CA ASP A 46 -5.40 -16.59 -2.81
C ASP A 46 -6.26 -16.19 -4.04
N ASP A 47 -7.59 -16.20 -3.86
CA ASP A 47 -8.54 -15.67 -4.84
C ASP A 47 -8.37 -14.16 -5.10
N PHE A 48 -7.96 -13.36 -4.13
CA PHE A 48 -7.68 -11.94 -4.33
C PHE A 48 -6.44 -11.78 -5.22
N PHE A 49 -5.34 -12.46 -4.93
CA PHE A 49 -4.13 -12.32 -5.74
C PHE A 49 -4.32 -12.80 -7.20
N ASN A 50 -5.09 -13.87 -7.37
CA ASN A 50 -5.26 -14.54 -8.66
C ASN A 50 -6.45 -14.01 -9.49
N ASN A 51 -7.54 -13.56 -8.85
CA ASN A 51 -8.78 -13.17 -9.54
C ASN A 51 -9.10 -11.68 -9.46
N THR A 52 -8.49 -10.91 -8.55
CA THR A 52 -8.60 -9.45 -8.54
C THR A 52 -7.91 -8.89 -9.77
N LYS A 53 -8.70 -8.29 -10.67
CA LYS A 53 -8.18 -7.51 -11.79
C LYS A 53 -8.37 -6.05 -11.47
N ILE A 54 -7.25 -5.35 -11.35
CA ILE A 54 -7.21 -3.89 -11.27
C ILE A 54 -6.59 -3.41 -12.56
N CYS A 55 -7.15 -2.36 -13.15
CA CYS A 55 -6.64 -1.81 -14.40
C CYS A 55 -5.14 -1.45 -14.25
N PRO A 56 -4.21 -2.04 -15.04
CA PRO A 56 -2.78 -1.78 -14.90
C PRO A 56 -2.41 -0.30 -15.05
N GLN A 57 -3.15 0.45 -15.87
CA GLN A 57 -2.99 1.89 -16.03
C GLN A 57 -3.28 2.65 -14.73
N LEU A 58 -4.26 2.21 -13.94
CA LEU A 58 -4.55 2.81 -12.63
C LEU A 58 -3.43 2.55 -11.64
N ILE A 59 -2.90 1.34 -11.63
CA ILE A 59 -1.76 0.97 -10.77
C ILE A 59 -0.54 1.83 -11.13
N ASN A 60 -0.20 1.93 -12.42
CA ASN A 60 0.95 2.73 -12.86
C ASN A 60 0.77 4.22 -12.54
N THR A 61 -0.44 4.76 -12.76
CA THR A 61 -0.77 6.15 -12.42
C THR A 61 -0.61 6.37 -10.93
N PHE A 62 -1.17 5.49 -10.11
CA PHE A 62 -1.07 5.57 -8.65
C PHE A 62 0.38 5.57 -8.20
N LEU A 63 1.17 4.57 -8.61
CA LEU A 63 2.56 4.42 -8.18
C LEU A 63 3.46 5.58 -8.64
N SER A 64 3.21 6.14 -9.82
CA SER A 64 3.96 7.30 -10.31
C SER A 64 3.61 8.56 -9.51
N GLN A 65 2.32 8.81 -9.28
CA GLN A 65 1.87 10.01 -8.60
C GLN A 65 2.23 9.96 -7.12
N THR A 66 2.10 8.80 -6.46
CA THR A 66 2.53 8.58 -5.08
C THR A 66 3.99 8.98 -4.86
N GLN A 67 4.89 8.57 -5.76
CA GLN A 67 6.31 8.95 -5.69
C GLN A 67 6.48 10.47 -5.76
N ILE A 68 5.86 11.11 -6.76
CA ILE A 68 5.95 12.57 -6.96
C ILE A 68 5.41 13.33 -5.74
N LEU A 69 4.28 12.90 -5.18
CA LEU A 69 3.70 13.51 -3.99
C LEU A 69 4.65 13.39 -2.79
N CYS A 70 5.24 12.21 -2.57
CA CYS A 70 6.21 12.02 -1.50
C CYS A 70 7.45 12.88 -1.69
N GLU A 71 7.94 13.05 -2.92
CA GLU A 71 9.07 13.94 -3.24
C GLU A 71 8.75 15.40 -2.89
N TYR A 72 7.57 15.89 -3.28
CA TYR A 72 7.10 17.22 -2.89
C TYR A 72 6.98 17.39 -1.38
N GLU A 73 6.42 16.41 -0.67
CA GLU A 73 6.27 16.46 0.80
C GLU A 73 7.61 16.33 1.55
N ALA A 74 8.64 15.76 0.92
CA ALA A 74 9.99 15.67 1.47
C ALA A 74 10.80 16.97 1.30
N MET A 75 10.36 17.89 0.44
CA MET A 75 11.04 19.18 0.26
C MET A 75 10.94 20.00 1.55
N THR A 76 12.09 20.37 2.13
CA THR A 76 12.13 21.22 3.33
C THR A 76 11.48 22.59 3.09
N PHE A 77 11.56 23.09 1.87
CA PHE A 77 10.88 24.31 1.41
C PHE A 77 10.28 24.02 0.04
N MET A 78 8.95 24.05 -0.06
CA MET A 78 8.25 23.93 -1.34
C MET A 78 8.25 25.29 -2.04
N PRO A 79 8.83 25.43 -3.24
CA PRO A 79 8.77 26.65 -4.02
C PRO A 79 7.32 27.04 -4.39
N ASP A 80 7.02 28.34 -4.40
CA ASP A 80 5.67 28.85 -4.69
C ASP A 80 5.17 28.46 -6.09
N ASP A 81 6.09 28.33 -7.05
CA ASP A 81 5.81 27.94 -8.44
C ASP A 81 5.40 26.46 -8.60
N ILE A 82 5.57 25.63 -7.56
CA ILE A 82 5.27 24.19 -7.58
C ILE A 82 3.97 23.86 -6.82
N ILE A 83 3.37 24.83 -6.11
CA ILE A 83 2.17 24.62 -5.28
C ILE A 83 0.98 24.11 -6.11
N ASP A 84 0.77 24.65 -7.30
CA ASP A 84 -0.33 24.24 -8.17
C ASP A 84 -0.13 22.79 -8.65
N GLU A 85 1.09 22.42 -9.03
CA GLU A 85 1.45 21.05 -9.42
C GLU A 85 1.28 20.05 -8.27
N TYR A 86 1.66 20.44 -7.05
CA TYR A 86 1.44 19.64 -5.84
C TYR A 86 -0.04 19.38 -5.60
N ASN A 87 -0.88 20.42 -5.68
CA ASN A 87 -2.32 20.31 -5.46
C ASN A 87 -2.99 19.43 -6.52
N ASP A 88 -2.60 19.57 -7.78
CA ASP A 88 -3.08 18.75 -8.88
C ASP A 88 -2.66 17.28 -8.70
N THR A 89 -1.40 17.03 -8.32
CA THR A 89 -0.88 15.68 -8.03
C THR A 89 -1.67 15.02 -6.89
N LYS A 90 -1.88 15.74 -5.80
CA LYS A 90 -2.66 15.27 -4.65
C LYS A 90 -4.09 14.90 -5.05
N LEU A 91 -4.77 15.79 -5.78
CA LEU A 91 -6.13 15.55 -6.25
C LEU A 91 -6.22 14.34 -7.19
N ASN A 92 -5.22 14.16 -8.06
CA ASN A 92 -5.15 13.03 -8.98
C ASN A 92 -4.95 11.70 -8.23
N ILE A 93 -4.12 11.69 -7.19
CA ILE A 93 -3.96 10.51 -6.32
C ILE A 93 -5.26 10.17 -5.62
N GLU A 94 -5.93 11.15 -5.02
CA GLU A 94 -7.20 10.92 -4.32
C GLU A 94 -8.25 10.31 -5.24
N LYS A 95 -8.41 10.86 -6.46
CA LYS A 95 -9.29 10.28 -7.49
C LYS A 95 -8.87 8.88 -7.92
N THR A 96 -7.57 8.61 -7.98
CA THR A 96 -7.05 7.29 -8.36
C THR A 96 -7.32 6.27 -7.26
N ILE A 97 -7.12 6.63 -6.00
CA ILE A 97 -7.50 5.81 -4.84
C ILE A 97 -8.98 5.47 -4.88
N ASP A 98 -9.85 6.45 -5.15
CA ASP A 98 -11.30 6.20 -5.24
C ASP A 98 -11.65 5.18 -6.32
N LYS A 99 -11.01 5.27 -7.48
CA LYS A 99 -11.20 4.29 -8.57
C LYS A 99 -10.71 2.90 -8.18
N ILE A 100 -9.56 2.81 -7.52
CA ILE A 100 -9.03 1.53 -7.06
C ILE A 100 -9.96 0.92 -6.01
N ILE A 101 -10.40 1.68 -4.99
CA ILE A 101 -11.36 1.22 -3.98
C ILE A 101 -12.65 0.73 -4.65
N TYR A 102 -13.14 1.46 -5.65
CA TYR A 102 -14.31 1.05 -6.41
C TYR A 102 -14.07 -0.30 -7.12
N GLU A 103 -12.99 -0.46 -7.87
CA GLU A 103 -12.65 -1.73 -8.55
C GLU A 103 -12.50 -2.91 -7.59
N ILE A 104 -11.99 -2.64 -6.39
CA ILE A 104 -11.88 -3.60 -5.31
C ILE A 104 -13.25 -3.95 -4.72
N SER A 105 -14.12 -2.96 -4.49
CA SER A 105 -15.44 -3.16 -3.89
C SER A 105 -16.40 -3.97 -4.77
N LEU A 106 -16.15 -3.98 -6.09
CA LEU A 106 -16.84 -4.87 -7.02
C LEU A 106 -16.52 -6.36 -6.75
N GLN A 107 -15.53 -6.63 -5.91
CA GLN A 107 -15.08 -7.97 -5.57
C GLN A 107 -15.57 -8.34 -4.18
N LYS A 108 -16.14 -9.55 -4.07
CA LYS A 108 -16.90 -10.01 -2.89
C LYS A 108 -16.14 -10.03 -1.56
N HIS A 109 -14.82 -9.89 -1.59
CA HIS A 109 -13.94 -10.08 -0.43
C HIS A 109 -13.69 -8.81 0.38
N LEU A 110 -14.10 -7.64 -0.13
CA LEU A 110 -13.78 -6.36 0.48
C LEU A 110 -15.04 -5.56 0.75
N LYS A 111 -15.34 -5.38 2.05
CA LYS A 111 -16.33 -4.39 2.46
C LYS A 111 -15.79 -3.01 2.09
N GLN A 112 -16.63 -2.22 1.44
CA GLN A 112 -16.32 -0.84 1.11
C GLN A 112 -16.17 -0.07 2.42
N GLU A 113 -14.93 0.22 2.82
CA GLU A 113 -14.66 1.15 3.90
C GLU A 113 -14.45 2.55 3.33
N ASN A 114 -15.13 3.52 3.94
CA ASN A 114 -14.89 4.93 3.63
C ASN A 114 -13.54 5.33 4.23
N LEU A 115 -12.48 5.29 3.43
CA LEU A 115 -11.15 5.75 3.86
C LEU A 115 -11.16 7.26 4.07
N ASN A 116 -10.90 7.69 5.30
CA ASN A 116 -10.68 9.10 5.60
C ASN A 116 -9.30 9.56 5.08
N LEU A 117 -9.00 10.85 5.20
CA LEU A 117 -7.73 11.42 4.72
C LEU A 117 -6.49 10.75 5.34
N LEU A 118 -6.52 10.45 6.64
CA LEU A 118 -5.41 9.80 7.33
C LEU A 118 -5.18 8.38 6.79
N ASP A 119 -6.26 7.62 6.64
CA ASP A 119 -6.23 6.27 6.09
C ASP A 119 -5.65 6.27 4.67
N ARG A 120 -6.01 7.25 3.83
CA ARG A 120 -5.46 7.43 2.48
C ARG A 120 -3.98 7.76 2.48
N ARG A 121 -3.52 8.67 3.36
CA ARG A 121 -2.10 8.99 3.49
C ARG A 121 -1.27 7.81 3.97
N LEU A 122 -1.80 7.02 4.89
CA LEU A 122 -1.18 5.77 5.30
C LEU A 122 -1.04 4.82 4.10
N PHE A 123 -2.08 4.64 3.30
CA PHE A 123 -2.02 3.78 2.12
C PHE A 123 -0.95 4.24 1.10
N ILE A 124 -0.87 5.55 0.82
CA ILE A 124 0.18 6.14 -0.03
C ILE A 124 1.58 5.83 0.53
N GLY A 125 1.79 6.08 1.82
CA GLY A 125 3.08 5.81 2.49
C GLY A 125 3.46 4.34 2.46
N PHE A 126 2.51 3.43 2.70
CA PHE A 126 2.73 1.98 2.61
C PHE A 126 3.23 1.60 1.22
N VAL A 127 2.52 2.05 0.18
CA VAL A 127 2.82 1.64 -1.19
C VAL A 127 4.15 2.23 -1.67
N ASN A 128 4.43 3.51 -1.37
CA ASN A 128 5.69 4.14 -1.76
C ASN A 128 6.88 3.39 -1.15
N THR A 129 6.78 3.08 0.14
CA THR A 129 7.85 2.40 0.85
C THR A 129 8.02 0.96 0.37
N PHE A 130 6.91 0.24 0.13
CA PHE A 130 6.97 -1.13 -0.39
C PHE A 130 7.58 -1.18 -1.79
N LYS A 131 7.30 -0.17 -2.63
CA LYS A 131 7.86 -0.03 -3.97
C LYS A 131 9.37 0.23 -3.91
N GLU A 132 9.80 1.25 -3.16
CA GLU A 132 11.22 1.58 -2.96
C GLU A 132 12.01 0.33 -2.53
N TRP A 133 11.48 -0.38 -1.54
CA TRP A 133 12.09 -1.60 -1.01
C TRP A 133 12.22 -2.73 -2.02
N THR A 134 11.25 -2.88 -2.90
CA THR A 134 11.20 -4.00 -3.86
C THR A 134 11.84 -3.67 -5.21
N GLU A 135 12.02 -2.39 -5.52
CA GLU A 135 12.77 -1.91 -6.70
C GLU A 135 14.27 -1.79 -6.41
N ASP A 136 14.67 -1.30 -5.22
CA ASP A 136 16.08 -1.18 -4.83
C ASP A 136 16.68 -2.49 -4.31
N ILE A 137 15.86 -3.41 -3.81
CA ILE A 137 16.32 -4.71 -3.34
C ILE A 137 15.83 -5.80 -4.28
N LYS A 138 16.76 -6.69 -4.66
CA LYS A 138 16.61 -7.97 -5.38
C LYS A 138 15.58 -8.94 -4.77
N PHE A 139 14.59 -8.50 -3.98
CA PHE A 139 13.53 -9.22 -3.28
C PHE A 139 12.96 -10.39 -4.09
N PHE A 140 12.77 -10.17 -5.39
CA PHE A 140 12.14 -11.14 -6.28
C PHE A 140 13.08 -12.10 -7.03
N LYS A 141 14.40 -11.95 -6.87
CA LYS A 141 15.38 -12.96 -7.27
C LYS A 141 15.69 -13.93 -6.13
N ASN A 142 15.19 -13.65 -4.94
CA ASN A 142 15.54 -14.36 -3.74
C ASN A 142 14.53 -15.48 -3.43
N ASN A 143 14.97 -16.46 -2.64
CA ASN A 143 14.14 -17.60 -2.25
C ASN A 143 13.07 -17.20 -1.21
N ASP A 144 12.18 -18.11 -0.84
CA ASP A 144 11.07 -17.82 0.07
C ASP A 144 11.50 -17.38 1.48
N ASN A 145 12.69 -17.78 1.94
CA ASN A 145 13.28 -17.34 3.20
C ASN A 145 13.78 -15.89 3.16
N ASP A 146 14.27 -15.45 2.01
CA ASP A 146 14.78 -14.08 1.85
C ASP A 146 13.64 -13.08 1.63
N LYS A 147 12.56 -13.50 0.96
CA LYS A 147 11.30 -12.74 0.90
C LYS A 147 10.70 -12.56 2.30
N PHE A 148 10.81 -13.60 3.12
CA PHE A 148 10.41 -13.60 4.53
C PHE A 148 11.24 -12.61 5.37
N LEU A 149 12.57 -12.55 5.18
CA LEU A 149 13.45 -11.56 5.84
C LEU A 149 13.17 -10.11 5.40
N LEU A 150 12.86 -9.88 4.13
CA LEU A 150 12.60 -8.53 3.63
C LEU A 150 11.23 -7.97 4.07
N LEU A 151 10.26 -8.85 4.31
CA LEU A 151 9.03 -8.48 5.03
C LEU A 151 9.32 -8.11 6.50
N GLN A 152 10.40 -8.61 7.12
CA GLN A 152 10.80 -8.31 8.51
C GLN A 152 11.56 -6.99 8.70
N GLU A 153 11.99 -6.35 7.62
CA GLU A 153 12.65 -5.04 7.75
C GLU A 153 11.65 -3.89 7.43
N SER A 154 10.51 -4.20 6.79
CA SER A 154 9.58 -3.24 6.18
C SER A 154 8.90 -2.34 7.21
N PRO A 155 8.76 -1.02 7.03
CA PRO A 155 8.15 -0.12 8.01
C PRO A 155 6.65 -0.33 8.29
N LEU A 156 6.04 -1.34 7.67
CA LEU A 156 4.86 -2.06 8.21
C LEU A 156 5.00 -2.39 9.71
N ILE A 157 6.25 -2.64 10.11
CA ILE A 157 6.78 -2.90 11.45
C ILE A 157 6.70 -1.60 12.27
N SER A 158 7.26 -0.51 11.76
CA SER A 158 7.27 0.80 12.44
C SER A 158 5.88 1.38 12.78
N LEU A 159 4.84 1.07 12.00
CA LEU A 159 3.48 1.56 12.22
C LEU A 159 2.72 0.81 13.31
N CYS A 160 3.24 -0.33 13.76
CA CYS A 160 2.72 -1.10 14.90
C CYS A 160 3.10 -0.48 16.26
N LEU A 161 3.90 0.60 16.25
CA LEU A 161 4.37 1.30 17.45
C LEU A 161 3.47 2.46 17.91
N PHE A 162 2.39 2.76 17.17
CA PHE A 162 1.43 3.82 17.51
C PHE A 162 0.07 3.26 17.92
#